data_AF-A0A520JS65-F1
#
_entry.id   AF-A0A520JS65-F1
#
_cell.length_a   1.000
_cell.length_b   1.000
_cell.length_c   1.000
_cell.angle_alpha   90.00
_cell.angle_beta   90.00
_cell.angle_gamma   90.00
#
_symmetry.space_group_name_H-M   'P 1'
#
loop_
_entity.id
_entity.type
_entity.pdbx_description
1 polymer ?
#
loop_
_entity_poly.entity_id
_entity_poly.type
_entity_poly.pdbx_seq_one_letter_code
_entity_poly.pdbx_strand_id
1 'polypeptide(L)'
;MPQVPTFDEHDLWRYKNAAFSKHGNLKKTIVHLVISAPAGLSGKQIGELLGLSPQSFLHHFSNCRGICREKHDGVYVYFAEDESVYGKQVQQRRSIICRSPLITITEPEAIMILAAIIKHHGIGLEDILVLREIKKSRLSQAAIQNFIVSQGLLKKTPDTKP
;
A
#
# COMPACT_ATOMS: atom_id res chain seq x y z
N MET A 1 -0.40 -41.84 16.55
CA MET A 1 -1.59 -41.38 15.79
C MET A 1 -1.16 -40.33 14.79
N PRO A 2 -1.69 -40.30 13.56
CA PRO A 2 -1.43 -39.17 12.66
C PRO A 2 -2.09 -37.92 13.26
N GLN A 3 -1.34 -36.83 13.35
CA GLN A 3 -1.85 -35.56 13.85
C GLN A 3 -2.91 -35.01 12.90
N VAL A 4 -4.03 -34.54 13.44
CA VAL A 4 -5.09 -33.88 12.66
C VAL A 4 -4.49 -32.64 11.99
N PRO A 5 -4.72 -32.42 10.69
CA PRO A 5 -4.22 -31.24 10.00
C PRO A 5 -4.85 -29.96 10.58
N THR A 6 -4.01 -29.05 11.08
CA THR A 6 -4.44 -27.73 11.55
C THR A 6 -4.15 -26.71 10.47
N PHE A 7 -5.22 -26.06 9.99
CA PHE A 7 -5.10 -24.96 9.04
C PHE A 7 -4.84 -23.65 9.78
N ASP A 8 -4.05 -22.77 9.16
CA ASP A 8 -3.75 -21.44 9.66
C ASP A 8 -4.89 -20.45 9.41
N GLU A 9 -4.64 -19.18 9.76
CA GLU A 9 -5.56 -18.05 9.57
C GLU A 9 -5.93 -17.76 8.10
N HIS A 10 -5.21 -18.37 7.16
CA HIS A 10 -5.45 -18.25 5.72
C HIS A 10 -6.10 -19.50 5.12
N ASP A 11 -6.55 -20.43 5.97
CA ASP A 11 -7.06 -21.75 5.59
C ASP A 11 -6.04 -22.57 4.78
N LEU A 12 -4.76 -22.38 5.07
CA LEU A 12 -3.66 -23.15 4.52
C LEU A 12 -3.10 -24.11 5.57
N TRP A 13 -2.77 -25.31 5.14
CA TRP A 13 -2.08 -26.29 5.96
C TRP A 13 -0.82 -26.73 5.22
N ARG A 14 0.32 -26.68 5.90
CA ARG A 14 1.62 -27.07 5.34
C ARG A 14 2.07 -28.38 5.94
N TYR A 15 2.51 -29.29 5.08
CA TYR A 15 3.10 -30.56 5.48
C TYR A 15 4.34 -30.82 4.63
N LYS A 16 5.53 -30.73 5.25
CA LYS A 16 6.82 -30.82 4.57
C LYS A 16 6.89 -29.83 3.40
N ASN A 17 7.03 -30.32 2.17
CA ASN A 17 7.15 -29.52 0.96
C ASN A 17 5.82 -29.32 0.21
N ALA A 18 4.70 -29.76 0.80
CA ALA A 18 3.37 -29.60 0.24
C ALA A 18 2.53 -28.61 1.06
N ALA A 19 1.67 -27.88 0.38
CA ALA A 19 0.66 -27.01 0.97
C ALA A 19 -0.72 -27.42 0.50
N PHE A 20 -1.68 -27.39 1.41
CA PHE A 20 -3.07 -27.75 1.19
C PHE A 20 -3.94 -26.55 1.54
N SER A 21 -5.04 -26.37 0.83
CA SER A 21 -6.01 -25.32 1.10
C SER A 21 -7.39 -25.92 1.28
N LYS A 22 -8.16 -25.42 2.26
CA LYS A 22 -9.58 -25.81 2.42
C LYS A 22 -10.43 -25.44 1.20
N HIS A 23 -9.96 -24.49 0.39
CA HIS A 23 -10.66 -23.96 -0.78
C HIS A 23 -10.52 -24.84 -2.04
N GLY A 24 -9.80 -25.97 -1.93
CA GLY A 24 -9.73 -27.02 -2.94
C GLY A 24 -8.61 -26.81 -3.96
N ASN A 25 -8.71 -25.81 -4.83
CA ASN A 25 -7.71 -25.57 -5.88
C ASN A 25 -7.04 -24.19 -5.76
N LEU A 26 -5.88 -24.05 -6.38
CA LEU A 26 -5.05 -22.84 -6.34
C LEU A 26 -5.81 -21.57 -6.71
N LYS A 27 -6.72 -21.65 -7.70
CA LYS A 27 -7.53 -20.51 -8.14
C LYS A 27 -8.49 -20.04 -7.05
N LYS A 28 -9.25 -20.96 -6.47
CA LYS A 28 -10.17 -20.66 -5.36
C LYS A 28 -9.42 -20.16 -4.13
N THR A 29 -8.27 -20.75 -3.83
CA THR A 29 -7.39 -20.29 -2.75
C THR A 29 -6.94 -18.85 -2.95
N ILE A 30 -6.42 -18.50 -4.12
CA ILE A 30 -5.96 -17.11 -4.39
C ILE A 30 -7.12 -16.12 -4.31
N VAL A 31 -8.27 -16.46 -4.88
CA VAL A 31 -9.48 -15.61 -4.77
C VAL A 31 -9.85 -15.41 -3.30
N HIS A 32 -9.85 -16.47 -2.48
CA HIS A 32 -10.13 -16.36 -1.05
C HIS A 32 -9.10 -15.48 -0.32
N LEU A 33 -7.81 -15.69 -0.57
CA LEU A 33 -6.73 -14.90 0.02
C LEU A 33 -6.87 -13.41 -0.31
N VAL A 34 -7.16 -13.10 -1.58
CA VAL A 34 -7.33 -11.72 -2.04
C VAL A 34 -8.58 -11.09 -1.43
N ILE A 35 -9.72 -11.76 -1.41
CA ILE A 35 -10.97 -11.24 -0.83
C ILE A 35 -10.81 -10.98 0.67
N SER A 36 -10.10 -11.86 1.38
CA SER A 36 -9.90 -11.75 2.83
C SER A 36 -8.84 -10.71 3.21
N ALA A 37 -7.99 -10.30 2.27
CA ALA A 37 -6.94 -9.32 2.55
C ALA A 37 -7.50 -7.91 2.71
N PRO A 38 -7.10 -7.16 3.75
CA PRO A 38 -7.66 -5.85 4.02
C PRO A 38 -7.24 -4.78 3.00
N ALA A 39 -6.15 -4.97 2.25
CA ALA A 39 -5.58 -3.98 1.32
C ALA A 39 -5.24 -4.56 -0.06
N GLY A 40 -5.90 -5.67 -0.42
CA GLY A 40 -5.51 -6.52 -1.54
C GLY A 40 -4.12 -7.15 -1.32
N LEU A 41 -3.63 -7.87 -2.33
CA LEU A 41 -2.32 -8.54 -2.25
C LEU A 41 -1.51 -8.30 -3.52
N SER A 42 -0.22 -8.00 -3.35
CA SER A 42 0.73 -8.07 -4.46
C SER A 42 1.03 -9.50 -4.84
N GLY A 43 1.50 -9.71 -6.06
CA GLY A 43 1.94 -11.03 -6.52
C GLY A 43 3.00 -11.68 -5.61
N LYS A 44 3.91 -10.87 -5.05
CA LYS A 44 4.92 -11.31 -4.09
C LYS A 44 4.28 -11.84 -2.81
N GLN A 45 3.35 -11.09 -2.22
CA GLN A 45 2.64 -11.49 -0.99
C GLN A 45 1.84 -12.78 -1.20
N ILE A 46 1.18 -12.95 -2.35
CA ILE A 46 0.48 -14.19 -2.69
C ILE A 46 1.47 -15.37 -2.75
N GLY A 47 2.63 -15.17 -3.39
CA GLY A 47 3.68 -16.19 -3.45
C GLY A 47 4.21 -16.58 -2.07
N GLU A 48 4.45 -15.59 -1.19
CA GLU A 48 4.88 -15.81 0.20
C GLU A 48 3.84 -16.62 0.99
N LEU A 49 2.57 -16.24 0.90
CA LEU A 49 1.46 -16.93 1.56
C LEU A 49 1.32 -18.38 1.11
N LEU A 50 1.53 -18.66 -0.19
CA LEU A 50 1.43 -20.01 -0.75
C LEU A 50 2.74 -20.81 -0.64
N GLY A 51 3.88 -20.14 -0.42
CA GLY A 51 5.20 -20.76 -0.53
C GLY A 51 5.53 -21.14 -1.98
N LEU A 52 5.05 -20.37 -2.95
CA LEU A 52 5.25 -20.60 -4.39
C LEU A 52 5.91 -19.38 -5.03
N SER A 53 6.74 -19.60 -6.04
CA SER A 53 7.26 -18.50 -6.86
C SER A 53 6.10 -17.81 -7.59
N PRO A 54 5.92 -16.48 -7.47
CA PRO A 54 4.86 -15.76 -8.18
C PRO A 54 4.87 -16.00 -9.70
N GLN A 55 6.06 -16.21 -10.28
CA GLN A 55 6.24 -16.43 -11.72
C GLN A 55 5.62 -17.75 -12.19
N SER A 56 5.51 -18.76 -11.31
CA SER A 56 5.00 -20.07 -11.70
C SER A 56 3.48 -20.11 -11.89
N PHE A 57 2.74 -19.17 -11.31
CA PHE A 57 1.27 -19.23 -11.30
C PHE A 57 0.56 -17.93 -11.68
N LEU A 58 1.17 -16.75 -11.49
CA LEU A 58 0.45 -15.47 -11.65
C LEU A 58 -0.07 -15.20 -13.07
N HIS A 59 0.57 -15.75 -14.11
CA HIS A 59 0.13 -15.55 -15.49
C HIS A 59 -1.29 -16.09 -15.74
N HIS A 60 -1.69 -17.14 -15.02
CA HIS A 60 -3.05 -17.69 -15.06
C HIS A 60 -4.12 -16.79 -14.41
N PHE A 61 -3.71 -15.82 -13.61
CA PHE A 61 -4.62 -14.98 -12.81
C PHE A 61 -4.78 -13.55 -13.35
N SER A 62 -4.28 -13.31 -14.56
CA SER A 62 -4.48 -12.02 -15.26
C SER A 62 -5.95 -11.72 -15.56
N ASN A 63 -6.75 -12.75 -15.89
CA ASN A 63 -8.18 -12.67 -16.22
C ASN A 63 -9.02 -13.65 -15.37
N CYS A 64 -8.77 -13.69 -14.05
CA CYS A 64 -9.47 -14.60 -13.15
C CYS A 64 -10.73 -13.97 -12.56
N ARG A 65 -11.92 -14.54 -12.86
CA ARG A 65 -13.17 -14.15 -12.18
C ARG A 65 -13.04 -14.20 -10.66
N GLY A 66 -13.62 -13.22 -9.99
CA GLY A 66 -13.59 -13.03 -8.53
C GLY A 66 -12.51 -12.06 -8.06
N ILE A 67 -11.53 -11.74 -8.89
CA ILE A 67 -10.49 -10.77 -8.59
C ILE A 67 -10.19 -9.88 -9.81
N CYS A 68 -9.79 -8.65 -9.54
CA CYS A 68 -9.23 -7.75 -10.54
C CYS A 68 -7.77 -7.45 -10.19
N ARG A 69 -6.99 -6.99 -11.17
CA ARG A 69 -5.60 -6.56 -10.96
C ARG A 69 -5.40 -5.13 -11.42
N GLU A 70 -4.62 -4.37 -10.66
CA GLU A 70 -4.23 -3.01 -10.98
C GLU A 70 -2.73 -2.81 -10.77
N LYS A 71 -2.16 -1.83 -11.46
CA LYS A 71 -0.75 -1.48 -11.32
C LYS A 71 -0.61 -0.27 -10.40
N HIS A 72 0.01 -0.48 -9.24
CA HIS A 72 0.32 0.55 -8.25
C HIS A 72 1.85 0.62 -8.09
N ASP A 73 2.46 1.78 -8.34
CA ASP A 73 3.91 2.01 -8.23
C ASP A 73 4.79 0.94 -8.93
N GLY A 74 4.38 0.53 -10.13
CA GLY A 74 5.11 -0.47 -10.91
C GLY A 74 4.79 -1.93 -10.55
N VAL A 75 4.04 -2.18 -9.47
CA VAL A 75 3.71 -3.51 -8.97
C VAL A 75 2.24 -3.84 -9.22
N TYR A 76 1.97 -5.07 -9.68
CA TYR A 76 0.59 -5.55 -9.78
C TYR A 76 0.04 -5.95 -8.41
N VAL A 77 -1.14 -5.42 -8.11
CA VAL A 77 -1.91 -5.67 -6.91
C VAL A 77 -3.25 -6.26 -7.32
N TYR A 78 -3.64 -7.32 -6.63
CA TYR A 78 -4.89 -8.03 -6.84
C TYR A 78 -5.90 -7.62 -5.75
N PHE A 79 -7.12 -7.33 -6.19
CA PHE A 79 -8.24 -6.93 -5.35
C PHE A 79 -9.46 -7.81 -5.62
N ALA A 80 -10.43 -7.78 -4.72
CA ALA A 80 -11.72 -8.40 -4.96
C ALA A 80 -12.43 -7.72 -6.15
N GLU A 81 -13.17 -8.49 -6.94
CA GLU A 81 -14.02 -7.96 -8.01
C GLU A 81 -15.34 -7.37 -7.45
N ASP A 82 -15.75 -7.78 -6.25
CA ASP A 82 -16.91 -7.21 -5.55
C ASP A 82 -16.65 -5.75 -5.17
N GLU A 83 -17.49 -4.82 -5.63
CA GLU A 83 -17.31 -3.38 -5.49
C GLU A 83 -17.23 -2.92 -4.02
N SER A 84 -18.00 -3.57 -3.13
CA SER A 84 -18.04 -3.22 -1.70
C SER A 84 -16.75 -3.59 -0.98
N VAL A 85 -16.16 -4.75 -1.33
CA VAL A 85 -14.88 -5.21 -0.79
C VAL A 85 -13.73 -4.43 -1.43
N TYR A 86 -13.78 -4.28 -2.76
CA TYR A 86 -12.80 -3.53 -3.53
C TYR A 86 -12.60 -2.11 -2.98
N GLY A 87 -13.68 -1.36 -2.76
CA GLY A 87 -13.60 0.01 -2.24
C GLY A 87 -12.90 0.09 -0.87
N LYS A 88 -13.19 -0.86 0.03
CA LYS A 88 -12.53 -0.97 1.34
C LYS A 88 -11.04 -1.29 1.18
N GLN A 89 -10.70 -2.22 0.29
CA GLN A 89 -9.32 -2.63 0.05
C GLN A 89 -8.47 -1.49 -0.52
N VAL A 90 -8.99 -0.78 -1.51
CA VAL A 90 -8.30 0.37 -2.11
C VAL A 90 -8.11 1.47 -1.06
N GLN A 91 -9.13 1.79 -0.27
CA GLN A 91 -9.03 2.78 0.79
C GLN A 91 -7.98 2.41 1.84
N GLN A 92 -7.98 1.15 2.29
CA GLN A 92 -6.99 0.65 3.24
C GLN A 92 -5.58 0.69 2.64
N ARG A 93 -5.42 0.28 1.39
CA ARG A 93 -4.12 0.30 0.70
C ARG A 93 -3.59 1.72 0.57
N ARG A 94 -4.43 2.68 0.18
CA ARG A 94 -4.07 4.10 0.16
C ARG A 94 -3.61 4.58 1.54
N SER A 95 -4.28 4.18 2.62
CA SER A 95 -3.85 4.53 3.97
C SER A 95 -2.48 3.96 4.34
N ILE A 96 -2.15 2.74 3.87
CA ILE A 96 -0.84 2.11 4.09
C ILE A 96 0.24 2.82 3.26
N ILE A 97 -0.05 3.17 2.01
CA ILE A 97 0.89 3.90 1.14
C ILE A 97 1.12 5.31 1.67
N CYS A 98 0.07 6.03 2.09
CA CYS A 98 0.23 7.36 2.72
C CYS A 98 0.93 7.29 4.08
N ARG A 99 0.89 6.16 4.78
CA ARG A 99 1.68 5.90 5.99
C ARG A 99 3.10 5.39 5.70
N SER A 100 3.35 4.89 4.50
CA SER A 100 4.66 4.40 4.06
C SER A 100 5.43 5.56 3.43
N PRO A 101 6.68 5.83 3.83
CA PRO A 101 7.45 6.95 3.29
C PRO A 101 7.99 6.55 1.90
N LEU A 102 7.15 6.56 0.87
CA LEU A 102 7.60 6.33 -0.52
C LEU A 102 7.99 7.60 -1.26
N ILE A 103 8.26 8.68 -0.52
CA ILE A 103 9.31 9.63 -0.89
C ILE A 103 10.03 9.95 0.41
N THR A 104 11.17 9.30 0.63
CA THR A 104 11.97 9.45 1.86
C THR A 104 12.54 10.85 1.90
N ILE A 105 11.76 11.80 2.39
CA ILE A 105 12.29 13.01 2.97
C ILE A 105 13.25 12.54 4.07
N THR A 106 14.53 12.82 3.89
CA THR A 106 15.54 12.49 4.89
C THR A 106 15.23 13.27 6.18
N GLU A 107 15.66 12.77 7.33
CA GLU A 107 15.49 13.47 8.61
C GLU A 107 15.89 14.96 8.58
N PRO A 108 17.03 15.37 7.97
CA PRO A 108 17.36 16.79 7.84
C PRO A 108 16.37 17.56 6.94
N GLU A 109 15.87 16.95 5.87
CA GLU A 109 14.87 17.57 4.99
C GLU A 109 13.53 17.75 5.71
N ALA A 110 13.13 16.78 6.54
CA ALA A 110 11.92 16.87 7.35
C ALA A 110 12.02 18.00 8.38
N ILE A 111 13.16 18.11 9.06
CA ILE A 111 13.45 19.21 10.00
C ILE A 111 13.42 20.56 9.28
N MET A 112 13.99 20.65 8.07
CA MET A 112 13.96 21.89 7.27
C MET A 112 12.53 22.31 6.93
N ILE A 113 11.69 21.37 6.49
CA ILE A 113 10.28 21.66 6.16
C ILE A 113 9.50 22.09 7.42
N LEU A 114 9.68 21.39 8.54
CA LEU A 114 9.03 21.75 9.81
C LEU A 114 9.49 23.12 10.33
N ALA A 115 10.80 23.40 10.28
CA ALA A 115 11.35 24.68 10.68
C ALA A 115 10.84 25.83 9.80
N ALA A 116 10.66 25.60 8.50
CA ALA A 116 10.06 26.56 7.58
C ALA A 116 8.62 26.89 7.97
N ILE A 117 7.80 25.86 8.26
CA ILE A 117 6.40 26.02 8.68
C ILE A 117 6.29 26.77 10.02
N ILE A 118 7.19 26.50 10.97
CA ILE A 118 7.21 27.19 12.27
C ILE A 118 7.64 28.66 12.11
N LYS A 119 8.68 28.93 11.30
CA LYS A 119 9.20 30.29 11.10
C LYS A 119 8.25 31.17 10.30
N HIS A 120 7.56 30.59 9.33
CA HIS A 120 6.64 31.31 8.47
C HIS A 120 5.22 30.74 8.68
N HIS A 121 4.50 31.30 9.66
CA HIS A 121 3.15 30.88 9.95
C HIS A 121 2.24 31.12 8.73
N GLY A 122 1.48 30.10 8.34
CA GLY A 122 0.48 30.21 7.27
C GLY A 122 0.98 29.95 5.84
N ILE A 123 2.23 29.50 5.67
CA ILE A 123 2.78 29.16 4.36
C ILE A 123 2.11 27.92 3.73
N GLY A 124 1.90 27.98 2.42
CA GLY A 124 1.43 26.86 1.61
C GLY A 124 2.58 26.08 0.93
N LEU A 125 2.23 25.05 0.16
CA LEU A 125 3.17 24.23 -0.62
C LEU A 125 4.06 25.11 -1.54
N GLU A 126 3.45 26.09 -2.19
CA GLU A 126 4.13 26.99 -3.14
C GLU A 126 5.18 27.87 -2.45
N ASP A 127 4.88 28.34 -1.23
CA ASP A 127 5.81 29.16 -0.45
C ASP A 127 7.02 28.32 0.00
N ILE A 128 6.78 27.07 0.41
CA ILE A 128 7.84 26.13 0.84
C ILE A 128 8.79 25.82 -0.32
N LEU A 129 8.29 25.65 -1.54
CA LEU A 129 9.11 25.38 -2.74
C LEU A 129 10.02 26.55 -3.13
N VAL A 130 9.64 27.77 -2.77
CA VAL A 130 10.41 28.98 -3.12
C VAL A 130 11.56 29.22 -2.14
N LEU A 131 11.53 28.62 -0.95
CA LEU A 131 12.56 28.76 0.08
C LEU A 131 13.94 28.30 -0.40
N ARG A 132 14.96 29.08 -0.03
CA ARG A 132 16.34 28.88 -0.50
C ARG A 132 16.94 27.59 0.05
N GLU A 133 16.54 27.21 1.25
CA GLU A 133 16.89 25.97 1.95
C GLU A 133 16.36 24.76 1.19
N ILE A 134 15.11 24.83 0.73
CA ILE A 134 14.43 23.77 -0.02
C ILE A 134 14.95 23.70 -1.46
N LYS A 135 15.27 24.82 -2.12
CA LYS A 135 15.91 24.82 -3.46
C LYS A 135 17.30 24.19 -3.49
N LYS A 136 18.02 24.19 -2.36
CA LYS A 136 19.31 23.51 -2.24
C LYS A 136 19.16 22.00 -2.10
N SER A 137 18.09 21.54 -1.45
CA SER A 137 17.72 20.13 -1.44
C SER A 137 17.08 19.74 -2.78
N ARG A 138 17.37 18.56 -3.31
CA ARG A 138 16.77 18.07 -4.57
C ARG A 138 15.36 17.51 -4.34
N LEU A 139 14.58 18.14 -3.47
CA LEU A 139 13.24 17.69 -3.09
C LEU A 139 12.26 17.92 -4.24
N SER A 140 11.47 16.90 -4.57
CA SER A 140 10.39 17.05 -5.54
C SER A 140 9.14 17.66 -4.88
N GLN A 141 8.34 18.39 -5.65
CA GLN A 141 7.06 18.93 -5.17
C GLN A 141 6.14 17.82 -4.61
N ALA A 142 6.11 16.67 -5.28
CA ALA A 142 5.36 15.51 -4.82
C ALA A 142 5.87 14.99 -3.46
N ALA A 143 7.18 15.05 -3.19
CA ALA A 143 7.77 14.68 -1.90
C ALA A 143 7.19 15.53 -0.77
N ILE A 144 7.26 16.84 -0.94
CA ILE A 144 6.85 17.82 0.06
C ILE A 144 5.34 17.73 0.28
N GLN A 145 4.55 17.62 -0.79
CA GLN A 145 3.10 17.47 -0.69
C GLN A 145 2.72 16.20 0.08
N ASN A 146 3.33 15.06 -0.25
CA ASN A 146 3.08 13.80 0.45
C ASN A 146 3.49 13.86 1.93
N PHE A 147 4.58 14.55 2.25
CA PHE A 147 5.00 14.76 3.63
C PHE A 147 4.03 15.64 4.42
N ILE A 148 3.61 16.78 3.87
CA ILE A 148 2.65 17.68 4.52
C ILE A 148 1.32 16.96 4.77
N VAL A 149 0.84 16.19 3.80
CA VAL A 149 -0.39 15.40 3.92
C VAL A 149 -0.24 14.29 4.97
N SER A 150 0.87 13.53 4.94
CA SER A 150 1.08 12.40 5.86
C SER A 150 1.26 12.84 7.32
N GLN A 151 1.86 13.99 7.56
CA GLN A 151 2.05 14.57 8.88
C GLN A 151 0.85 15.40 9.38
N GLY A 152 -0.23 15.51 8.58
CA GLY A 152 -1.41 16.29 8.95
C GLY A 152 -1.15 17.80 9.06
N LEU A 153 -0.15 18.30 8.34
CA LEU A 153 0.30 19.70 8.36
C LEU A 153 -0.47 20.59 7.36
N LEU A 154 -1.55 20.07 6.74
CA LEU A 154 -2.41 20.86 5.86
C LEU A 154 -3.11 21.99 6.64
N LYS A 155 -3.18 23.18 6.02
CA LYS A 155 -3.88 24.35 6.53
C LYS A 155 -5.35 24.00 6.83
N LYS A 156 -5.76 24.10 8.11
CA LYS A 156 -7.15 23.84 8.56
C LYS A 156 -8.07 25.05 8.44
N THR A 157 -7.55 26.22 8.08
CA THR A 157 -8.31 27.46 7.98
C THR A 157 -8.21 28.02 6.55
N PRO A 158 -9.30 28.08 5.77
CA PRO A 158 -9.29 28.87 4.55
C PRO A 158 -9.05 30.34 4.91
N ASP A 159 -8.28 31.05 4.08
CA ASP A 159 -8.05 32.48 4.26
C ASP A 159 -9.39 33.22 4.26
N THR A 160 -9.74 33.80 5.41
CA THR A 160 -10.70 34.89 5.46
C THR A 160 -10.07 36.04 4.71
N LYS A 161 -10.42 36.21 3.43
CA LYS A 161 -10.06 37.40 2.68
C LYS A 161 -10.74 38.62 3.33
N PRO A 162 -10.04 39.75 3.46
CA PRO A 162 -10.62 41.01 3.95
C PRO A 162 -11.66 41.57 2.98
#